data_AF-A0A934Z6D4-F1
#
_entry.id   AF-A0A934Z6D4-F1
#
_cell.length_a   1.000
_cell.length_b   1.000
_cell.length_c   1.000
_cell.angle_alpha   90.00
_cell.angle_beta   90.00
_cell.angle_gamma   90.00
#
_symmetry.space_group_name_H-M   'P 1'
#
loop_
_entity.id
_entity.type
_entity.pdbx_description
1 polymer ?
#
loop_
_entity_poly.entity_id
_entity_poly.type
_entity_poly.pdbx_seq_one_letter_code
_entity_poly.pdbx_strand_id
1 'polypeptide(L)' 'MDNTPGRLTVGATPWCTVTVDGVGRGQTPVVGLSLPPGSHRIACINPERGTQERSVTLGPGQDLRVRITFP' A
#
# COMPACT_ATOMS: atom_id res chain seq x y z
N MET A 1 -20.20 12.37 4.97
CA MET A 1 -19.16 11.39 4.57
C MET A 1 -17.95 11.73 5.39
N ASP A 2 -17.57 10.84 6.31
CA ASP A 2 -16.45 11.12 7.21
C ASP A 2 -15.15 11.11 6.39
N ASN A 3 -14.39 12.19 6.48
CA ASN A 3 -13.12 12.36 5.75
C ASN A 3 -11.90 12.06 6.63
N THR A 4 -12.10 11.36 7.75
CA THR A 4 -11.01 11.00 8.66
C THR A 4 -10.03 10.09 7.91
N PRO A 5 -8.74 10.47 7.76
CA PRO A 5 -7.79 9.66 7.03
C PRO A 5 -7.64 8.25 7.64
N GLY A 6 -7.54 7.26 6.77
CA GLY A 6 -7.13 5.91 7.13
C GLY A 6 -5.61 5.79 7.19
N ARG A 7 -5.13 4.68 7.75
CA ARG A 7 -3.72 4.30 7.80
C ARG A 7 -3.50 3.02 7.02
N LEU A 8 -2.58 3.07 6.07
CA LEU A 8 -2.17 1.91 5.29
C LEU A 8 -0.77 1.46 5.70
N THR A 9 -0.62 0.18 6.02
CA THR A 9 0.67 -0.48 6.18
C THR A 9 0.86 -1.49 5.07
N VAL A 10 1.96 -1.41 4.33
CA VAL A 10 2.31 -2.32 3.22
C VAL A 10 3.58 -3.06 3.56
N GLY A 11 3.49 -4.39 3.64
CA GLY A 11 4.64 -5.29 3.72
C GLY A 11 4.74 -6.16 2.47
N ALA A 12 5.95 -6.64 2.18
CA ALA A 12 6.14 -7.61 1.10
C ALA A 12 7.15 -8.69 1.48
N THR A 13 7.09 -9.84 0.79
CA THR A 13 8.11 -10.89 0.88
C THR A 13 8.33 -11.49 -0.52
N PRO A 14 9.53 -11.36 -1.12
CA PRO A 14 10.64 -10.47 -0.75
C PRO A 14 10.25 -8.98 -0.74
N TRP A 15 11.18 -8.10 -0.33
CA TRP A 15 10.96 -6.65 -0.28
C TRP A 15 10.61 -6.07 -1.67
N CYS A 16 9.98 -4.91 -1.70
CA CYS A 16 9.65 -4.20 -2.95
C CYS A 16 9.60 -2.69 -2.74
N THR A 17 9.80 -1.93 -3.81
CA THR A 17 9.51 -0.50 -3.87
C THR A 17 8.00 -0.30 -4.03
N VAL A 18 7.41 0.52 -3.16
CA VAL A 18 5.98 0.78 -3.11
C VAL A 18 5.65 2.11 -3.76
N THR A 19 4.65 2.11 -4.63
CA THR A 19 3.91 3.31 -5.00
C THR A 19 2.46 3.16 -4.55
N VAL A 20 1.84 4.27 -4.17
CA VAL A 20 0.40 4.35 -3.90
C VAL A 20 -0.17 5.47 -4.73
N ASP A 21 -1.12 5.15 -5.60
CA ASP A 21 -1.72 6.06 -6.58
C ASP A 21 -0.67 6.75 -7.46
N GLY A 22 0.38 6.01 -7.84
CA GLY A 22 1.50 6.52 -8.63
C GLY A 22 2.54 7.31 -7.83
N VAL A 23 2.30 7.62 -6.55
CA VAL A 23 3.26 8.35 -5.71
C VAL A 23 4.19 7.36 -5.00
N GLY A 24 5.50 7.54 -5.16
CA GLY A 24 6.52 6.71 -4.50
C GLY A 24 6.50 6.86 -2.97
N ARG A 25 6.54 5.72 -2.26
CA ARG A 25 6.49 5.64 -0.79
C ARG A 25 7.72 4.97 -0.15
N GLY A 26 8.73 4.65 -0.96
CA GLY A 26 9.94 3.94 -0.51
C GLY A 26 9.80 2.42 -0.60
N GLN A 27 10.59 1.69 0.17
CA GLN A 27 10.60 0.23 0.16
C GLN A 27 9.78 -0.35 1.32
N THR A 28 9.25 -1.56 1.14
CA THR A 28 8.56 -2.28 2.22
C THR A 28 9.53 -2.63 3.36
N PRO A 29 9.07 -2.54 4.63
CA PRO A 29 7.73 -2.15 5.05
C PRO A 29 7.48 -0.63 5.01
N VAL A 30 6.34 -0.22 4.45
CA VAL A 30 5.81 1.15 4.56
C VAL A 30 4.73 1.12 5.65
N VAL A 31 4.93 1.86 6.74
CA VAL A 31 4.08 1.74 7.94
C VAL A 31 3.22 2.99 8.14
N GLY A 32 1.93 2.78 8.39
CA GLY A 32 1.02 3.83 8.87
C GLY A 32 0.82 5.02 7.92
N LEU A 33 0.93 4.80 6.61
CA LEU A 33 0.74 5.82 5.57
C LEU A 33 -0.68 6.40 5.67
N SER A 34 -0.78 7.69 5.95
CA SER A 34 -2.06 8.40 6.05
C SER A 34 -2.62 8.66 4.65
N LEU A 35 -3.83 8.18 4.37
CA LEU A 35 -4.52 8.36 3.10
C LEU A 35 -5.98 8.75 3.33
N PRO A 36 -6.61 9.53 2.44
CA PRO A 36 -8.05 9.76 2.49
C PRO A 36 -8.83 8.44 2.48
N PRO A 37 -10.04 8.38 3.03
CA PRO A 37 -10.91 7.25 2.78
C PRO A 37 -11.24 7.14 1.28
N GLY A 38 -11.22 5.93 0.75
CA GLY A 38 -11.42 5.68 -0.68
C GLY A 38 -10.61 4.50 -1.21
N SER A 39 -10.67 4.32 -2.53
CA SER A 39 -9.91 3.29 -3.24
C SER A 39 -8.51 3.79 -3.57
N HIS A 40 -7.50 2.97 -3.26
CA HIS A 40 -6.10 3.22 -3.54
C HIS A 40 -5.48 2.07 -4.30
N ARG A 41 -4.62 2.39 -5.29
CA ARG A 41 -3.86 1.40 -6.05
C ARG A 41 -2.42 1.35 -5.54
N ILE A 42 -2.03 0.19 -5.06
CA ILE A 42 -0.67 -0.12 -4.61
C ILE A 42 0.06 -0.81 -5.76
N ALA A 43 1.23 -0.32 -6.14
CA ALA A 43 2.17 -1.08 -6.96
C ALA A 43 3.42 -1.42 -6.13
N CYS A 44 3.84 -2.67 -6.17
CA CYS A 44 4.95 -3.23 -5.42
C CYS A 44 5.94 -3.83 -6.42
N ILE A 45 7.05 -3.13 -6.62
CA ILE A 45 8.04 -3.40 -7.66
C ILE A 45 9.25 -4.07 -7.00
N ASN A 46 9.43 -5.36 -7.25
CA ASN A 46 10.62 -6.10 -6.85
C ASN A 46 11.55 -6.26 -8.07
N PRO A 47 12.87 -6.03 -7.93
CA PRO A 47 13.81 -6.07 -9.05
C PRO A 47 13.95 -7.46 -9.72
N GLU A 48 13.70 -8.54 -8.99
CA GLU A 48 13.90 -9.92 -9.47
C GLU A 48 12.58 -10.65 -9.77
N ARG A 49 11.48 -10.22 -9.14
CA ARG A 49 10.15 -10.83 -9.21
C ARG A 49 9.14 -10.01 -10.02
N GLY A 50 9.53 -8.83 -10.48
CA GLY A 50 8.67 -7.92 -11.24
C GLY A 50 7.70 -7.14 -10.35
N THR A 51 6.57 -6.73 -10.94
CA THR A 51 5.59 -5.84 -10.29
C THR A 51 4.33 -6.60 -9.91
N GLN A 52 3.87 -6.40 -8.68
CA GLN A 52 2.56 -6.83 -8.19
C GLN A 52 1.71 -5.60 -7.88
N GLU A 53 0.45 -5.62 -8.29
CA GLU A 53 -0.48 -4.54 -8.02
C GLU A 53 -1.65 -5.02 -7.15
N ARG A 54 -2.12 -4.13 -6.28
CA ARG A 54 -3.29 -4.38 -5.43
C ARG A 54 -4.13 -3.12 -5.31
N SER A 55 -5.43 -3.26 -5.53
CA SER A 55 -6.41 -2.25 -5.17
C SER A 55 -6.93 -2.54 -3.76
N VAL A 56 -6.99 -1.50 -2.93
CA VAL A 56 -7.56 -1.58 -1.58
C VAL A 56 -8.51 -0.42 -1.34
N THR A 57 -9.50 -0.64 -0.47
CA THR A 57 -10.42 0.42 -0.04
C THR A 57 -10.18 0.71 1.44
N LEU A 58 -9.90 1.98 1.75
CA LEU A 58 -9.81 2.48 3.11
C LEU A 58 -11.13 3.15 3.51
N GLY A 59 -11.68 2.75 4.64
CA GLY A 59 -12.75 3.46 5.34
C GLY A 59 -12.18 4.59 6.21
N PRO A 60 -13.06 5.51 6.67
CA PRO A 60 -12.65 6.62 7.52
C PRO A 60 -12.01 6.13 8.83
N GLY A 61 -10.80 6.60 9.14
CA GLY A 61 -10.06 6.21 10.36
C GLY A 61 -9.59 4.75 10.40
N GLN A 62 -9.77 3.97 9.33
CA GLN A 62 -9.40 2.56 9.29
C GLN A 62 -7.88 2.37 9.35
N ASP A 63 -7.39 1.40 10.14
CA ASP A 63 -6.03 0.84 10.00
C ASP A 63 -6.11 -0.42 9.12
N LEU A 64 -5.52 -0.36 7.92
CA LEU A 64 -5.46 -1.48 6.98
C LEU A 64 -4.02 -1.94 6.79
N ARG A 65 -3.81 -3.25 6.85
CA ARG A 65 -2.50 -3.88 6.65
C ARG A 65 -2.57 -4.81 5.44
N VAL A 66 -1.69 -4.57 4.48
CA VAL A 66 -1.60 -5.34 3.24
C VAL A 66 -0.24 -6.03 3.22
N ARG A 67 -0.26 -7.34 3.00
CA ARG A 67 0.95 -8.12 2.71
C ARG A 67 0.91 -8.63 1.28
N ILE A 68 1.98 -8.37 0.54
CA ILE A 68 2.19 -8.86 -0.82
C ILE A 68 3.24 -9.97 -0.77
N THR A 69 2.99 -11.09 -1.41
CA THR A 69 3.94 -12.20 -1.50
C THR A 69 4.15 -12.51 -2.96
N PHE A 70 5.40 -12.43 -3.40
CA PHE A 70 5.74 -12.82 -4.76
C PHE A 70 5.85 -14.34 -4.82
N PRO A 71 5.51 -14.96 -5.97
CA PRO A 71 5.76 -16.38 -6.20
C PRO A 71 7.27 -16.73 -6.18
#